data_AF-A0A7M3M3P5-F1
#
_entry.id   AF-A0A7M3M3P5-F1
#
_cell.length_a   1.000
_cell.length_b   1.000
_cell.length_c   1.000
_cell.angle_alpha   90.00
_cell.angle_beta   90.00
_cell.angle_gamma   90.00
#
_symmetry.space_group_name_H-M   'P 1'
#
loop_
_entity.id
_entity.type
_entity.pdbx_description
1 polymer ?
#
loop_
_entity_poly.entity_id
_entity_poly.type
_entity_poly.pdbx_seq_one_letter_code
_entity_poly.pdbx_strand_id
1 'polypeptide(L)'
;MSSRWPGTRGLTPEQLLTAASPNRLVYVEAFPGSGKTTVSQQRFGLHRFARTTDHRAVVAVSFTRSATEEIRSRVLRQWGPSALAWPHRIITLDTILNDLLTHLLRSGVLQWPGGHEELEVLDTWRTHFPTIRTTAKPALRLVGTQVSTTYLSEPKPDNYIKPADFATTVHEGRCTHENVREVLHAALRIDRIRAHVTTYFAMTIRSLLVDEVYDANELDVEIIGIAAEAGLAVTLVGDPWQALYAFRGARPQSVRRLIELLKFERLELQTSFRWQGSTDQASLARRLRRREPVALPAGAVRDVEVVLARRWKTLWDGSPHILPLAVKQPSGPFQEAVCTLLLNELTQSSFGLPAAFLSDARSTLGIEEAETFERLRPDLETALQRLASQDDLGEVWTALTESVVAKTHFEPSESQKRTPRKALGNLRLRLEDAQERLVLGLTCHQAKGREWARVGVRLEESDAAVLREGLDPTDEAHRSLYVALTRARVRSLAV
;
A
#
# COMPACT_ATOMS: atom_id res chain seq x y z
N MET A 1 14.36 -39.93 -18.97
CA MET A 1 15.24 -38.78 -19.23
C MET A 1 14.36 -37.56 -19.56
N SER A 2 14.56 -36.47 -18.79
CA SER A 2 13.94 -35.13 -18.81
C SER A 2 12.44 -34.96 -19.13
N SER A 3 11.58 -35.10 -18.11
CA SER A 3 10.28 -34.41 -18.10
C SER A 3 10.50 -32.93 -17.80
N ARG A 4 10.68 -32.10 -18.84
CA ARG A 4 10.79 -30.64 -18.69
C ARG A 4 9.39 -30.06 -18.41
N TRP A 5 9.21 -29.48 -17.24
CA TRP A 5 8.00 -28.76 -16.86
C TRP A 5 7.76 -27.59 -17.83
N PRO A 6 6.57 -27.50 -18.47
CA PRO A 6 6.22 -26.33 -19.27
C PRO A 6 6.20 -25.09 -18.36
N GLY A 7 7.08 -24.13 -18.64
CA GLY A 7 7.19 -22.87 -17.89
C GLY A 7 8.55 -22.53 -17.27
N THR A 8 9.54 -23.42 -17.40
CA THR A 8 10.91 -23.19 -16.90
C THR A 8 11.84 -22.45 -17.88
N ARG A 9 11.39 -22.19 -19.13
CA ARG A 9 12.17 -21.44 -20.12
C ARG A 9 12.27 -19.98 -19.68
N GLY A 10 13.49 -19.54 -19.34
CA GLY A 10 13.78 -18.13 -19.00
C GLY A 10 13.97 -17.84 -17.50
N LEU A 11 13.88 -18.84 -16.62
CA LEU A 11 14.21 -18.67 -15.20
C LEU A 11 15.71 -18.83 -14.97
N THR A 12 16.27 -18.05 -14.03
CA THR A 12 17.65 -18.27 -13.56
C THR A 12 17.74 -19.53 -12.70
N PRO A 13 18.96 -20.11 -12.52
CA PRO A 13 19.16 -21.23 -11.61
C PRO A 13 18.65 -20.94 -10.19
N GLU A 14 18.86 -19.73 -9.66
CA GLU A 14 18.35 -19.32 -8.32
C GLU A 14 16.82 -19.35 -8.27
N GLN A 15 16.14 -18.86 -9.31
CA GLN A 15 14.68 -18.84 -9.38
C GLN A 15 14.11 -20.25 -9.50
N LEU A 16 14.76 -21.12 -10.28
CA LEU A 16 14.38 -22.52 -10.44
C LEU A 16 14.48 -23.28 -9.13
N LEU A 17 15.63 -23.18 -8.45
CA LEU A 17 15.84 -23.83 -7.15
C LEU A 17 14.85 -23.33 -6.10
N THR A 18 14.59 -22.03 -6.08
CA THR A 18 13.63 -21.42 -5.15
C THR A 18 12.19 -21.87 -5.44
N ALA A 19 11.76 -21.83 -6.70
CA ALA A 19 10.42 -22.22 -7.07
C ALA A 19 10.17 -23.72 -6.81
N ALA A 20 11.17 -24.57 -7.08
CA ALA A 20 11.08 -26.02 -6.96
C ALA A 20 11.49 -26.58 -5.58
N SER A 21 11.81 -25.73 -4.60
CA SER A 21 12.22 -26.20 -3.26
C SER A 21 11.17 -27.15 -2.67
N PRO A 22 11.55 -28.37 -2.25
CA PRO A 22 10.63 -29.36 -1.70
C PRO A 22 10.21 -29.04 -0.27
N ASN A 23 10.85 -28.04 0.36
CA ASN A 23 10.60 -27.71 1.75
C ASN A 23 9.19 -27.14 1.96
N ARG A 24 8.60 -27.57 3.07
CA ARG A 24 7.25 -27.17 3.45
C ARG A 24 7.18 -25.70 3.83
N LEU A 25 8.16 -25.21 4.59
CA LEU A 25 8.24 -23.82 5.06
C LEU A 25 9.42 -23.13 4.37
N VAL A 26 9.14 -22.23 3.45
CA VAL A 26 10.14 -21.54 2.64
C VAL A 26 9.97 -20.03 2.77
N TYR A 27 11.05 -19.32 3.08
CA TYR A 27 11.13 -17.87 3.02
C TYR A 27 12.04 -17.46 1.86
N VAL A 28 11.46 -16.79 0.87
CA VAL A 28 12.15 -16.24 -0.28
C VAL A 28 12.50 -14.78 0.00
N GLU A 29 13.76 -14.53 0.33
CA GLU A 29 14.28 -13.18 0.47
C GLU A 29 14.67 -12.64 -0.92
N ALA A 30 13.87 -11.69 -1.40
CA ALA A 30 14.04 -11.15 -2.74
C ALA A 30 14.87 -9.86 -2.76
N PHE A 31 15.87 -9.80 -3.64
CA PHE A 31 16.54 -8.54 -3.99
C PHE A 31 15.64 -7.69 -4.92
N PRO A 32 15.75 -6.35 -4.95
CA PRO A 32 14.91 -5.52 -5.81
C PRO A 32 15.05 -5.91 -7.29
N GLY A 33 13.94 -6.14 -7.98
CA GLY A 33 13.95 -6.52 -9.39
C GLY A 33 14.42 -7.95 -9.66
N SER A 34 14.48 -8.82 -8.65
CA SER A 34 14.89 -10.23 -8.80
C SER A 34 13.82 -11.16 -9.39
N GLY A 35 12.63 -10.65 -9.70
CA GLY A 35 11.53 -11.45 -10.21
C GLY A 35 10.82 -12.27 -9.12
N LYS A 36 10.68 -11.72 -7.91
CA LYS A 36 9.93 -12.34 -6.80
C LYS A 36 8.54 -12.85 -7.22
N THR A 37 7.79 -12.04 -7.96
CA THR A 37 6.45 -12.39 -8.46
C THR A 37 6.50 -13.56 -9.46
N THR A 38 7.57 -13.64 -10.26
CA THR A 38 7.81 -14.78 -11.15
C THR A 38 8.02 -16.05 -10.35
N VAL A 39 8.81 -16.02 -9.27
CA VAL A 39 9.00 -17.17 -8.37
C VAL A 39 7.70 -17.57 -7.69
N SER A 40 6.93 -16.62 -7.15
CA SER A 40 5.61 -16.87 -6.55
C SER A 40 4.66 -17.57 -7.52
N GLN A 41 4.61 -17.10 -8.77
CA GLN A 41 3.77 -17.65 -9.84
C GLN A 41 4.23 -19.06 -10.28
N GLN A 42 5.53 -19.30 -10.39
CA GLN A 42 6.06 -20.62 -10.76
C GLN A 42 5.80 -21.62 -9.64
N ARG A 43 6.06 -21.22 -8.40
CA ARG A 43 5.83 -22.07 -7.22
C ARG A 43 4.34 -22.39 -7.03
N PHE A 44 3.45 -21.44 -7.26
CA PHE A 44 2.00 -21.70 -7.27
C PHE A 44 1.64 -22.82 -8.25
N GLY A 45 2.11 -22.72 -9.51
CA GLY A 45 1.84 -23.73 -10.53
C GLY A 45 2.44 -25.09 -10.21
N LEU A 46 3.69 -25.12 -9.72
CA LEU A 46 4.35 -26.36 -9.29
C LEU A 46 3.57 -27.03 -8.15
N HIS A 47 3.13 -26.27 -7.15
CA HIS A 47 2.30 -26.82 -6.08
C HIS A 47 0.94 -27.28 -6.61
N ARG A 48 0.30 -26.52 -7.50
CA ARG A 48 -1.00 -26.83 -8.10
C ARG A 48 -1.00 -28.13 -8.91
N PHE A 49 0.02 -28.34 -9.72
CA PHE A 49 0.16 -29.46 -10.65
C PHE A 49 1.13 -30.54 -10.14
N ALA A 50 1.57 -30.46 -8.89
CA ALA A 50 2.30 -31.53 -8.23
C ALA A 50 1.51 -32.83 -8.30
N ARG A 51 2.21 -33.95 -8.53
CA ARG A 51 1.63 -35.29 -8.45
C ARG A 51 1.40 -35.63 -6.97
N THR A 52 0.20 -35.40 -6.47
CA THR A 52 -0.20 -35.63 -5.08
C THR A 52 -1.63 -36.14 -5.00
N THR A 53 -1.95 -36.90 -3.95
CA THR A 53 -3.30 -37.36 -3.60
C THR A 53 -4.06 -36.37 -2.72
N ASP A 54 -3.39 -35.34 -2.21
CA ASP A 54 -4.01 -34.29 -1.40
C ASP A 54 -4.71 -33.28 -2.30
N HIS A 55 -6.05 -33.25 -2.34
CA HIS A 55 -6.80 -32.38 -3.25
C HIS A 55 -7.17 -30.99 -2.67
N ARG A 56 -6.67 -30.66 -1.47
CA ARG A 56 -6.91 -29.36 -0.85
C ARG A 56 -6.33 -28.20 -1.67
N ALA A 57 -6.80 -26.99 -1.40
CA ALA A 57 -6.48 -25.81 -2.17
C ALA A 57 -4.99 -25.43 -2.12
N VAL A 58 -4.55 -24.84 -3.22
CA VAL A 58 -3.30 -24.07 -3.29
C VAL A 58 -3.75 -22.62 -3.41
N VAL A 59 -3.33 -21.80 -2.45
CA VAL A 59 -3.79 -20.42 -2.31
C VAL A 59 -2.57 -19.50 -2.36
N ALA A 60 -2.61 -18.48 -3.21
CA ALA A 60 -1.68 -17.36 -3.15
C ALA A 60 -2.40 -16.13 -2.61
N VAL A 61 -1.74 -15.38 -1.74
CA VAL A 61 -2.24 -14.14 -1.18
C VAL A 61 -1.28 -12.98 -1.34
N SER A 62 -1.84 -11.80 -1.49
CA SER A 62 -1.14 -10.52 -1.34
C SER A 62 -2.01 -9.54 -0.51
N PHE A 63 -1.46 -8.37 -0.20
CA PHE A 63 -2.10 -7.35 0.63
C PHE A 63 -2.94 -6.35 -0.18
N THR A 64 -2.85 -6.37 -1.51
CA THR A 64 -3.60 -5.45 -2.37
C THR A 64 -4.28 -6.17 -3.53
N ARG A 65 -5.45 -5.66 -3.95
CA ARG A 65 -6.18 -6.18 -5.12
C ARG A 65 -5.30 -6.15 -6.38
N SER A 66 -4.52 -5.10 -6.59
CA SER A 66 -3.63 -4.98 -7.76
C SER A 66 -2.51 -6.02 -7.79
N ALA A 67 -1.84 -6.27 -6.66
CA ALA A 67 -0.80 -7.29 -6.59
C ALA A 67 -1.37 -8.71 -6.78
N THR A 68 -2.53 -8.99 -6.20
CA THR A 68 -3.28 -10.24 -6.42
C THR A 68 -3.61 -10.45 -7.90
N GLU A 69 -4.11 -9.41 -8.59
CA GLU A 69 -4.43 -9.48 -10.02
C GLU A 69 -3.19 -9.61 -10.90
N GLU A 70 -2.05 -9.04 -10.49
CA GLU A 70 -0.78 -9.25 -11.17
C GLU A 70 -0.35 -10.72 -11.11
N ILE A 71 -0.35 -11.33 -9.92
CA ILE A 71 0.00 -12.75 -9.75
C ILE A 71 -0.99 -13.62 -10.53
N ARG A 72 -2.29 -13.36 -10.42
CA ARG A 72 -3.35 -14.06 -11.14
C ARG A 72 -3.11 -14.03 -12.65
N SER A 73 -2.90 -12.85 -13.20
CA SER A 73 -2.64 -12.66 -14.63
C SER A 73 -1.40 -13.42 -15.10
N ARG A 74 -0.32 -13.42 -14.32
CA ARG A 74 0.90 -14.16 -14.63
C ARG A 74 0.69 -15.67 -14.56
N VAL A 75 -0.04 -16.16 -13.55
CA VAL A 75 -0.35 -17.60 -13.41
C VAL A 75 -1.21 -18.07 -14.57
N LEU A 76 -2.25 -17.33 -14.93
CA LEU A 76 -3.12 -17.66 -16.05
C LEU A 76 -2.37 -17.70 -17.37
N ARG A 77 -1.48 -16.72 -17.63
CA ARG A 77 -0.64 -16.71 -18.83
C ARG A 77 0.32 -17.89 -18.89
N GLN A 78 0.94 -18.25 -17.77
CA GLN A 78 1.97 -19.29 -17.76
C GLN A 78 1.41 -20.72 -17.69
N TRP A 79 0.40 -20.93 -16.87
CA TRP A 79 -0.10 -22.25 -16.47
C TRP A 79 -1.53 -22.53 -16.97
N GLY A 80 -2.16 -21.55 -17.62
CA GLY A 80 -3.50 -21.65 -18.16
C GLY A 80 -4.63 -21.49 -17.11
N PRO A 81 -5.89 -21.40 -17.56
CA PRO A 81 -7.05 -21.21 -16.68
C PRO A 81 -7.28 -22.33 -15.66
N SER A 82 -6.91 -23.58 -15.99
CA SER A 82 -7.06 -24.73 -15.09
C SER A 82 -6.23 -24.63 -13.80
N ALA A 83 -5.22 -23.76 -13.79
CA ALA A 83 -4.43 -23.47 -12.59
C ALA A 83 -5.30 -22.88 -11.46
N LEU A 84 -6.38 -22.16 -11.82
CA LEU A 84 -7.33 -21.54 -10.88
C LEU A 84 -8.70 -22.23 -10.88
N ALA A 85 -8.78 -23.45 -11.40
CA ALA A 85 -9.96 -24.27 -11.19
C ALA A 85 -10.17 -24.49 -9.68
N TRP A 86 -11.42 -24.60 -9.26
CA TRP A 86 -11.76 -24.88 -7.86
C TRP A 86 -10.99 -26.12 -7.36
N PRO A 87 -10.43 -26.11 -6.13
CA PRO A 87 -10.55 -25.09 -5.07
C PRO A 87 -9.42 -24.05 -5.04
N HIS A 88 -8.60 -23.93 -6.10
CA HIS A 88 -7.38 -23.11 -6.09
C HIS A 88 -7.67 -21.63 -6.32
N ARG A 89 -6.99 -20.75 -5.58
CA ARG A 89 -7.36 -19.32 -5.52
C ARG A 89 -6.13 -18.41 -5.42
N ILE A 90 -6.25 -17.22 -6.01
CA ILE A 90 -5.32 -16.10 -5.82
C ILE A 90 -6.16 -14.91 -5.35
N ILE A 91 -6.02 -14.54 -4.08
CA ILE A 91 -6.93 -13.62 -3.36
C ILE A 91 -6.15 -12.67 -2.47
N THR A 92 -6.82 -11.69 -1.84
CA THR A 92 -6.16 -10.90 -0.79
C THR A 92 -6.16 -11.68 0.53
N LEU A 93 -5.26 -11.31 1.44
CA LEU A 93 -5.28 -11.90 2.78
C LEU A 93 -6.59 -11.59 3.53
N ASP A 94 -7.17 -10.40 3.34
CA ASP A 94 -8.51 -10.06 3.88
C ASP A 94 -9.61 -11.03 3.41
N THR A 95 -9.47 -11.60 2.20
CA THR A 95 -10.44 -12.60 1.74
C THR A 95 -10.35 -13.88 2.58
N ILE A 96 -9.14 -14.31 2.97
CA ILE A 96 -8.98 -15.44 3.90
C ILE A 96 -9.56 -15.08 5.27
N LEU A 97 -9.34 -13.86 5.77
CA LEU A 97 -9.90 -13.43 7.05
C LEU A 97 -11.44 -13.47 7.04
N ASN A 98 -12.06 -13.00 5.95
CA ASN A 98 -13.50 -13.10 5.76
C ASN A 98 -13.97 -14.57 5.74
N ASP A 99 -13.31 -15.44 4.97
CA ASP A 99 -13.63 -16.87 4.91
C ASP A 99 -13.54 -17.54 6.29
N LEU A 100 -12.53 -17.17 7.10
CA LEU A 100 -12.37 -17.65 8.47
C LEU A 100 -13.49 -17.17 9.38
N LEU A 101 -13.84 -15.88 9.33
CA LEU A 101 -14.95 -15.36 10.13
C LEU A 101 -16.27 -16.06 9.77
N THR A 102 -16.57 -16.20 8.48
CA THR A 102 -17.75 -16.93 7.99
C THR A 102 -17.74 -18.38 8.49
N HIS A 103 -16.59 -19.07 8.46
CA HIS A 103 -16.49 -20.43 9.01
C HIS A 103 -16.77 -20.48 10.51
N LEU A 104 -16.25 -19.54 11.30
CA LEU A 104 -16.47 -19.47 12.74
C LEU A 104 -17.92 -19.16 13.10
N LEU A 105 -18.62 -18.36 12.29
CA LEU A 105 -20.04 -18.07 12.46
C LEU A 105 -20.91 -19.27 12.09
N ARG A 106 -20.71 -19.87 10.91
CA ARG A 106 -21.46 -21.06 10.46
C ARG A 106 -21.26 -22.29 11.35
N SER A 107 -20.11 -22.39 12.02
CA SER A 107 -19.87 -23.46 13.00
C SER A 107 -20.47 -23.18 14.39
N GLY A 108 -21.09 -22.00 14.59
CA GLY A 108 -21.64 -21.57 15.88
C GLY A 108 -20.59 -21.30 16.95
N VAL A 109 -19.30 -21.27 16.58
CA VAL A 109 -18.18 -21.02 17.50
C VAL A 109 -18.13 -19.55 17.89
N LEU A 110 -18.44 -18.67 16.94
CA LEU A 110 -18.70 -17.25 17.14
C LEU A 110 -20.16 -16.94 16.85
N GLN A 111 -20.70 -15.94 17.53
CA GLN A 111 -22.07 -15.47 17.36
C GLN A 111 -22.07 -13.99 17.00
N TRP A 112 -22.63 -13.68 15.84
CA TRP A 112 -22.83 -12.29 15.40
C TRP A 112 -24.15 -11.74 15.97
N PRO A 113 -24.23 -10.44 16.33
CA PRO A 113 -25.50 -9.78 16.64
C PRO A 113 -26.56 -10.05 15.57
N GLY A 114 -27.79 -10.37 15.97
CA GLY A 114 -28.85 -10.72 15.01
C GLY A 114 -28.80 -12.17 14.48
N GLY A 115 -27.80 -12.97 14.87
CA GLY A 115 -27.72 -14.38 14.51
C GLY A 115 -27.23 -14.65 13.08
N HIS A 116 -26.54 -13.69 12.47
CA HIS A 116 -26.03 -13.81 11.10
C HIS A 116 -24.87 -14.80 10.99
N GLU A 117 -24.94 -15.67 9.98
CA GLU A 117 -23.87 -16.63 9.62
C GLU A 117 -23.02 -16.16 8.43
N GLU A 118 -23.56 -15.23 7.65
CA GLU A 118 -22.90 -14.56 6.53
C GLU A 118 -23.04 -13.05 6.70
N LEU A 119 -21.99 -12.31 6.33
CA LEU A 119 -21.92 -10.88 6.53
C LEU A 119 -21.65 -10.15 5.22
N GLU A 120 -22.25 -8.97 5.07
CA GLU A 120 -21.89 -8.02 4.04
C GLU A 120 -20.68 -7.20 4.52
N VAL A 121 -19.52 -7.39 3.87
CA VAL A 121 -18.28 -6.69 4.23
C VAL A 121 -18.06 -5.49 3.33
N LEU A 122 -18.11 -4.29 3.92
CA LEU A 122 -17.93 -3.01 3.26
C LEU A 122 -16.45 -2.58 3.26
N ASP A 123 -16.05 -1.80 2.23
CA ASP A 123 -14.70 -1.23 2.16
C ASP A 123 -14.49 -0.16 3.25
N THR A 124 -15.49 0.67 3.54
CA THR A 124 -15.48 1.66 4.63
C THR A 124 -16.89 2.09 5.00
N TRP A 125 -17.13 2.47 6.26
CA TRP A 125 -18.42 3.03 6.67
C TRP A 125 -18.75 4.36 5.97
N ARG A 126 -17.73 5.18 5.67
CA ARG A 126 -17.92 6.57 5.20
C ARG A 126 -18.60 6.70 3.85
N THR A 127 -18.48 5.69 3.00
CA THR A 127 -19.07 5.69 1.66
C THR A 127 -20.54 5.27 1.67
N HIS A 128 -21.01 4.65 2.77
CA HIS A 128 -22.35 4.08 2.85
C HIS A 128 -23.24 4.81 3.87
N PHE A 129 -22.66 5.52 4.84
CA PHE A 129 -23.43 6.13 5.93
C PHE A 129 -22.96 7.54 6.27
N PRO A 130 -23.88 8.41 6.74
CA PRO A 130 -23.52 9.72 7.26
C PRO A 130 -22.51 9.62 8.42
N THR A 131 -21.51 10.50 8.41
CA THR A 131 -20.45 10.52 9.43
C THR A 131 -20.59 11.71 10.38
N ILE A 132 -20.14 11.54 11.62
CA ILE A 132 -19.95 12.60 12.61
C ILE A 132 -18.47 12.74 12.95
N ARG A 133 -18.04 13.97 13.19
CA ARG A 133 -16.67 14.25 13.66
C ARG A 133 -16.59 14.01 15.16
N THR A 134 -15.91 12.94 15.58
CA THR A 134 -15.79 12.54 17.00
C THR A 134 -14.46 11.84 17.28
N THR A 135 -14.05 11.78 18.54
CA THR A 135 -12.91 10.95 19.00
C THR A 135 -13.34 9.53 19.36
N ALA A 136 -14.64 9.25 19.48
CA ALA A 136 -15.14 7.92 19.78
C ALA A 136 -15.23 7.08 18.49
N LYS A 137 -14.20 6.30 18.20
CA LYS A 137 -14.15 5.39 17.05
C LYS A 137 -15.04 4.16 17.30
N PRO A 138 -16.06 3.90 16.47
CA PRO A 138 -16.85 2.68 16.56
C PRO A 138 -15.99 1.45 16.27
N ALA A 139 -16.09 0.43 17.12
CA ALA A 139 -15.31 -0.80 17.03
C ALA A 139 -16.13 -2.02 17.47
N LEU A 140 -15.64 -3.22 17.16
CA LEU A 140 -16.19 -4.48 17.65
C LEU A 140 -15.29 -5.10 18.72
N ARG A 141 -15.92 -5.77 19.68
CA ARG A 141 -15.25 -6.59 20.69
C ARG A 141 -15.96 -7.91 20.88
N LEU A 142 -15.31 -8.85 21.55
CA LEU A 142 -15.92 -10.11 21.98
C LEU A 142 -16.28 -10.09 23.47
N VAL A 143 -17.48 -10.54 23.80
CA VAL A 143 -17.92 -10.90 25.14
C VAL A 143 -18.13 -12.42 25.15
N GLY A 144 -17.13 -13.16 25.63
CA GLY A 144 -17.07 -14.61 25.42
C GLY A 144 -16.91 -14.93 23.92
N THR A 145 -17.91 -15.59 23.32
CA THR A 145 -17.97 -15.90 21.89
C THR A 145 -18.93 -14.99 21.11
N GLN A 146 -19.54 -14.02 21.77
CA GLN A 146 -20.52 -13.12 21.17
C GLN A 146 -19.85 -11.81 20.75
N VAL A 147 -20.03 -11.42 19.48
CA VAL A 147 -19.59 -10.13 18.96
C VAL A 147 -20.51 -9.03 19.49
N SER A 148 -19.94 -7.92 19.95
CA SER A 148 -20.68 -6.76 20.45
C SER A 148 -20.04 -5.45 19.98
N THR A 149 -20.84 -4.40 19.83
CA THR A 149 -20.35 -3.07 19.49
C THR A 149 -19.74 -2.37 20.69
N THR A 150 -18.73 -1.53 20.44
CA THR A 150 -18.06 -0.71 21.45
C THR A 150 -17.47 0.54 20.80
N TYR A 151 -16.80 1.37 21.59
CA TYR A 151 -16.12 2.58 21.11
C TYR A 151 -14.73 2.67 21.71
N LEU A 152 -13.75 3.00 20.87
CA LEU A 152 -12.38 3.28 21.27
C LEU A 152 -12.15 4.79 21.25
N SER A 153 -11.42 5.29 22.24
CA SER A 153 -11.06 6.71 22.30
C SER A 153 -9.82 6.97 21.45
N GLU A 154 -9.95 7.80 20.43
CA GLU A 154 -8.86 8.23 19.55
C GLU A 154 -8.30 9.60 19.98
N PRO A 155 -6.99 9.83 19.87
CA PRO A 155 -6.35 11.07 20.31
C PRO A 155 -6.75 12.29 19.47
N LYS A 156 -7.25 12.08 18.24
CA LYS A 156 -7.71 13.14 17.35
C LYS A 156 -9.09 12.80 16.79
N PRO A 157 -9.98 13.77 16.68
CA PRO A 157 -11.29 13.54 16.11
C PRO A 157 -11.18 13.26 14.61
N ASP A 158 -11.97 12.31 14.15
CA ASP A 158 -12.11 11.96 12.73
C ASP A 158 -13.59 11.71 12.41
N ASN A 159 -13.90 11.53 11.12
CA ASN A 159 -15.25 11.27 10.65
C ASN A 159 -15.60 9.78 10.82
N TYR A 160 -16.52 9.47 11.73
CA TYR A 160 -16.98 8.11 12.00
C TYR A 160 -18.48 7.98 11.76
N ILE A 161 -18.95 6.79 11.43
CA ILE A 161 -20.39 6.48 11.35
C ILE A 161 -21.09 6.83 12.67
N LYS A 162 -22.34 7.31 12.57
CA LYS A 162 -23.14 7.64 13.76
C LYS A 162 -23.34 6.40 14.65
N PRO A 163 -23.29 6.56 15.99
CA PRO A 163 -23.44 5.45 16.93
C PRO A 163 -24.68 4.56 16.73
N ALA A 164 -25.84 5.17 16.49
CA ALA A 164 -27.08 4.44 16.26
C ALA A 164 -27.01 3.63 14.96
N ASP A 165 -26.57 4.26 13.87
CA ASP A 165 -26.43 3.62 12.57
C ASP A 165 -25.42 2.46 12.62
N PHE A 166 -24.31 2.63 13.35
CA PHE A 166 -23.31 1.56 13.54
C PHE A 166 -23.90 0.35 14.25
N ALA A 167 -24.58 0.55 15.38
CA ALA A 167 -25.16 -0.55 16.15
C ALA A 167 -26.24 -1.30 15.35
N THR A 168 -27.14 -0.57 14.69
CA THR A 168 -28.19 -1.15 13.84
C THR A 168 -27.59 -1.93 12.67
N THR A 169 -26.65 -1.32 11.96
CA THR A 169 -26.03 -1.91 10.76
C THR A 169 -25.22 -3.18 11.09
N VAL A 170 -24.51 -3.18 12.23
CA VAL A 170 -23.85 -4.39 12.73
C VAL A 170 -24.87 -5.48 13.07
N HIS A 171 -26.00 -5.12 13.70
CA HIS A 171 -27.07 -6.07 13.99
C HIS A 171 -27.71 -6.68 12.73
N GLU A 172 -27.73 -5.95 11.61
CA GLU A 172 -28.21 -6.40 10.31
C GLU A 172 -27.19 -7.25 9.52
N GLY A 173 -26.05 -7.60 10.13
CA GLY A 173 -25.05 -8.47 9.49
C GLY A 173 -24.10 -7.74 8.55
N ARG A 174 -23.91 -6.43 8.70
CA ARG A 174 -22.91 -5.67 7.94
C ARG A 174 -21.69 -5.31 8.79
N CYS A 175 -20.51 -5.31 8.20
CA CYS A 175 -19.28 -4.89 8.86
C CYS A 175 -18.26 -4.34 7.86
N THR A 176 -17.13 -3.83 8.34
CA THR A 176 -15.99 -3.48 7.47
C THR A 176 -14.87 -4.50 7.60
N HIS A 177 -13.91 -4.50 6.65
CA HIS A 177 -12.68 -5.28 6.76
C HIS A 177 -11.91 -5.01 8.06
N GLU A 178 -11.93 -3.77 8.56
CA GLU A 178 -11.32 -3.43 9.85
C GLU A 178 -12.04 -4.15 11.00
N ASN A 179 -13.37 -4.18 11.00
CA ASN A 179 -14.15 -4.87 12.03
C ASN A 179 -13.98 -6.40 11.98
N VAL A 180 -13.83 -7.01 10.80
CA VAL A 180 -13.46 -8.43 10.68
C VAL A 180 -12.13 -8.70 11.40
N ARG A 181 -11.14 -7.84 11.19
CA ARG A 181 -9.82 -7.95 11.83
C ARG A 181 -9.90 -7.77 13.35
N GLU A 182 -10.69 -6.81 13.83
CA GLU A 182 -10.93 -6.61 15.27
C GLU A 182 -11.50 -7.87 15.93
N VAL A 183 -12.53 -8.45 15.32
CA VAL A 183 -13.18 -9.68 15.82
C VAL A 183 -12.22 -10.84 15.82
N LEU A 184 -11.52 -11.10 14.71
CA LEU A 184 -10.58 -12.22 14.63
C LEU A 184 -9.39 -12.05 15.58
N HIS A 185 -8.85 -10.85 15.72
CA HIS A 185 -7.76 -10.59 16.66
C HIS A 185 -8.16 -10.87 18.11
N ALA A 186 -9.39 -10.52 18.50
CA ALA A 186 -9.92 -10.91 19.81
C ALA A 186 -10.20 -12.42 19.89
N ALA A 187 -10.76 -13.02 18.84
CA ALA A 187 -11.20 -14.41 18.82
C ALA A 187 -10.03 -15.39 18.93
N LEU A 188 -8.91 -15.10 18.27
CA LEU A 188 -7.72 -15.97 18.27
C LEU A 188 -7.00 -16.03 19.61
N ARG A 189 -7.35 -15.16 20.58
CA ARG A 189 -6.90 -15.26 21.98
C ARG A 189 -7.61 -16.39 22.75
N ILE A 190 -8.66 -16.96 22.19
CA ILE A 190 -9.42 -18.07 22.79
C ILE A 190 -8.96 -19.37 22.13
N ASP A 191 -8.31 -20.25 22.90
CA ASP A 191 -7.69 -21.50 22.39
C ASP A 191 -8.66 -22.38 21.59
N ARG A 192 -9.91 -22.48 22.04
CA ARG A 192 -10.95 -23.23 21.32
C ARG A 192 -11.16 -22.70 19.91
N ILE A 193 -11.17 -21.38 19.73
CA ILE A 193 -11.37 -20.74 18.42
C ILE A 193 -10.13 -20.93 17.56
N ARG A 194 -8.93 -20.72 18.14
CA ARG A 194 -7.66 -20.97 17.45
C ARG A 194 -7.58 -22.41 16.91
N ALA A 195 -8.04 -23.40 17.68
CA ALA A 195 -8.11 -24.79 17.25
C ALA A 195 -9.07 -25.01 16.07
N HIS A 196 -10.21 -24.31 16.03
CA HIS A 196 -11.14 -24.37 14.89
C HIS A 196 -10.49 -23.77 13.62
N VAL A 197 -9.81 -22.64 13.73
CA VAL A 197 -9.09 -22.02 12.60
C VAL A 197 -7.97 -22.94 12.09
N THR A 198 -7.22 -23.57 12.99
CA THR A 198 -6.18 -24.57 12.66
C THR A 198 -6.79 -25.73 11.88
N THR A 199 -7.92 -26.26 12.35
CA THR A 199 -8.64 -27.38 11.71
C THR A 199 -9.16 -27.00 10.34
N TYR A 200 -9.74 -25.80 10.21
CA TYR A 200 -10.18 -25.26 8.93
C TYR A 200 -9.04 -25.24 7.91
N PHE A 201 -7.87 -24.70 8.26
CA PHE A 201 -6.72 -24.70 7.37
C PHE A 201 -6.29 -26.12 7.01
N ALA A 202 -6.16 -27.00 8.00
CA ALA A 202 -5.78 -28.40 7.79
C ALA A 202 -6.77 -29.16 6.89
N MET A 203 -8.04 -28.76 6.81
CA MET A 203 -9.02 -29.43 5.94
C MET A 203 -9.14 -28.80 4.54
N THR A 204 -8.81 -27.52 4.38
CA THR A 204 -9.18 -26.78 3.16
C THR A 204 -7.99 -26.39 2.28
N ILE A 205 -6.81 -26.15 2.85
CA ILE A 205 -5.65 -25.63 2.14
C ILE A 205 -4.47 -26.57 2.38
N ARG A 206 -3.77 -26.99 1.31
CA ARG A 206 -2.49 -27.71 1.42
C ARG A 206 -1.30 -26.78 1.31
N SER A 207 -1.44 -25.65 0.61
CA SER A 207 -0.34 -24.72 0.39
C SER A 207 -0.80 -23.26 0.35
N LEU A 208 -0.06 -22.41 1.09
CA LEU A 208 -0.27 -20.98 1.18
C LEU A 208 0.99 -20.24 0.73
N LEU A 209 0.87 -19.41 -0.30
CA LEU A 209 1.94 -18.53 -0.76
C LEU A 209 1.59 -17.09 -0.40
N VAL A 210 2.46 -16.39 0.34
CA VAL A 210 2.26 -15.01 0.77
C VAL A 210 3.27 -14.12 0.06
N ASP A 211 2.81 -13.28 -0.86
CA ASP A 211 3.64 -12.27 -1.52
C ASP A 211 3.65 -10.96 -0.72
N GLU A 212 4.77 -10.23 -0.80
CA GLU A 212 5.03 -9.01 -0.02
C GLU A 212 4.84 -9.19 1.50
N VAL A 213 5.30 -10.30 2.07
CA VAL A 213 5.07 -10.69 3.49
C VAL A 213 5.41 -9.59 4.51
N TYR A 214 6.33 -8.66 4.19
CA TYR A 214 6.69 -7.56 5.08
C TYR A 214 5.67 -6.44 5.19
N ASP A 215 4.57 -6.53 4.43
CA ASP A 215 3.42 -5.65 4.55
C ASP A 215 2.38 -6.20 5.56
N ALA A 216 2.62 -7.38 6.13
CA ALA A 216 1.79 -8.03 7.14
C ALA A 216 1.75 -7.28 8.47
N ASN A 217 0.55 -7.15 9.06
CA ASN A 217 0.37 -6.75 10.45
C ASN A 217 0.41 -7.95 11.42
N GLU A 218 0.19 -7.71 12.72
CA GLU A 218 0.25 -8.79 13.74
C GLU A 218 -0.76 -9.93 13.46
N LEU A 219 -2.01 -9.60 13.11
CA LEU A 219 -3.03 -10.60 12.84
C LEU A 219 -2.66 -11.42 11.60
N ASP A 220 -2.15 -10.77 10.56
CA ASP A 220 -1.70 -11.43 9.34
C ASP A 220 -0.59 -12.45 9.65
N VAL A 221 0.41 -12.05 10.45
CA VAL A 221 1.51 -12.92 10.90
C VAL A 221 0.98 -14.08 11.75
N GLU A 222 0.04 -13.82 12.65
CA GLU A 222 -0.59 -14.85 13.49
C GLU A 222 -1.33 -15.90 12.64
N ILE A 223 -2.12 -15.47 11.65
CA ILE A 223 -2.84 -16.35 10.74
C ILE A 223 -1.88 -17.19 9.89
N ILE A 224 -0.80 -16.59 9.37
CA ILE A 224 0.23 -17.33 8.65
C ILE A 224 0.91 -18.37 9.56
N GLY A 225 1.14 -18.03 10.83
CA GLY A 225 1.65 -18.96 11.83
C GLY A 225 0.72 -20.14 12.07
N ILE A 226 -0.58 -19.88 12.26
CA ILE A 226 -1.60 -20.94 12.42
C ILE A 226 -1.66 -21.84 11.18
N ALA A 227 -1.58 -21.26 9.98
CA ALA A 227 -1.52 -22.02 8.73
C ALA A 227 -0.29 -22.95 8.69
N ALA A 228 0.88 -22.47 9.10
CA ALA A 228 2.09 -23.27 9.17
C ALA A 228 2.02 -24.38 10.24
N GLU A 229 1.43 -24.09 11.41
CA GLU A 229 1.17 -25.05 12.51
C GLU A 229 0.17 -26.12 12.09
N ALA A 230 -0.84 -25.78 11.30
CA ALA A 230 -1.82 -26.69 10.71
C ALA A 230 -1.24 -27.64 9.64
N GLY A 231 0.07 -27.56 9.38
CA GLY A 231 0.78 -28.48 8.48
C GLY A 231 0.79 -28.07 7.01
N LEU A 232 0.37 -26.85 6.67
CA LEU A 232 0.40 -26.37 5.28
C LEU A 232 1.84 -26.20 4.79
N ALA A 233 2.02 -26.32 3.47
CA ALA A 233 3.21 -25.81 2.79
C ALA A 233 3.11 -24.29 2.64
N VAL A 234 3.85 -23.55 3.45
CA VAL A 234 3.84 -22.07 3.50
C VAL A 234 5.08 -21.50 2.82
N THR A 235 4.86 -20.62 1.85
CA THR A 235 5.93 -19.84 1.21
C THR A 235 5.72 -18.37 1.52
N LEU A 236 6.72 -17.73 2.10
CA LEU A 236 6.75 -16.29 2.33
C LEU A 236 7.69 -15.66 1.32
N VAL A 237 7.25 -14.62 0.62
CA VAL A 237 8.07 -13.91 -0.37
C VAL A 237 8.10 -12.43 -0.02
N GLY A 238 9.29 -11.84 0.04
CA GLY A 238 9.40 -10.41 0.32
C GLY A 238 10.84 -9.91 0.44
N ASP A 239 10.97 -8.58 0.41
CA ASP A 239 12.24 -7.88 0.65
C ASP A 239 12.16 -7.11 1.98
N PRO A 240 12.91 -7.51 3.04
CA PRO A 240 12.85 -6.83 4.33
C PRO A 240 13.28 -5.37 4.24
N TRP A 241 14.07 -5.01 3.21
CA TRP A 241 14.51 -3.65 2.96
C TRP A 241 13.45 -2.75 2.33
N GLN A 242 12.31 -3.31 1.90
CA GLN A 242 11.19 -2.55 1.31
C GLN A 242 9.96 -2.46 2.23
N ALA A 243 10.13 -2.80 3.51
CA ALA A 243 9.08 -2.71 4.52
C ALA A 243 8.83 -1.24 4.94
N LEU A 244 7.87 -0.58 4.28
CA LEU A 244 7.56 0.86 4.46
C LEU A 244 6.12 1.15 4.93
N TYR A 245 5.31 0.13 5.25
CA TYR A 245 3.90 0.33 5.58
C TYR A 245 3.60 0.23 7.07
N ALA A 246 4.54 0.63 7.94
CA ALA A 246 4.31 0.61 9.40
C ALA A 246 3.15 1.55 9.81
N PHE A 247 2.98 2.66 9.09
CA PHE A 247 1.83 3.56 9.27
C PHE A 247 0.47 2.93 8.93
N ARG A 248 0.46 1.79 8.21
CA ARG A 248 -0.73 0.96 7.96
C ARG A 248 -0.79 -0.27 8.87
N GLY A 249 0.07 -0.33 9.88
CA GLY A 249 0.12 -1.43 10.85
C GLY A 249 1.05 -2.58 10.49
N ALA A 250 1.85 -2.49 9.42
CA ALA A 250 2.81 -3.53 9.08
C ALA A 250 3.88 -3.71 10.17
N ARG A 251 4.24 -4.97 10.49
CA ARG A 251 5.13 -5.35 11.60
C ARG A 251 6.25 -6.26 11.08
N PRO A 252 7.28 -5.71 10.43
CA PRO A 252 8.35 -6.50 9.83
C PRO A 252 9.16 -7.31 10.87
N GLN A 253 9.21 -6.86 12.13
CA GLN A 253 9.85 -7.61 13.22
C GLN A 253 9.09 -8.90 13.53
N SER A 254 7.75 -8.87 13.50
CA SER A 254 6.90 -10.04 13.76
C SER A 254 7.03 -11.08 12.64
N VAL A 255 7.18 -10.64 11.39
CA VAL A 255 7.52 -11.52 10.25
C VAL A 255 8.88 -12.21 10.47
N ARG A 256 9.92 -11.46 10.87
CA ARG A 256 11.25 -12.05 11.16
C ARG A 256 11.17 -13.08 12.30
N ARG A 257 10.46 -12.73 13.38
CA ARG A 257 10.24 -13.64 14.51
C ARG A 257 9.53 -14.93 14.07
N LEU A 258 8.51 -14.84 13.22
CA LEU A 258 7.81 -16.00 12.68
C LEU A 258 8.75 -16.92 11.88
N ILE A 259 9.55 -16.32 10.97
CA ILE A 259 10.54 -17.03 10.15
C ILE A 259 11.52 -17.81 11.01
N GLU A 260 12.04 -17.17 12.07
CA GLU A 260 12.99 -17.78 13.01
C GLU A 260 12.34 -18.86 13.89
N LEU A 261 11.18 -18.57 14.50
CA LEU A 261 10.48 -19.49 15.40
C LEU A 261 10.08 -20.78 14.70
N LEU A 262 9.54 -20.69 13.49
CA LEU A 262 9.08 -21.84 12.71
C LEU A 262 10.16 -22.41 11.78
N LYS A 263 11.38 -21.87 11.84
CA LYS A 263 12.57 -22.34 11.11
C LYS A 263 12.31 -22.47 9.60
N PHE A 264 11.77 -21.41 8.99
CA PHE A 264 11.60 -21.34 7.54
C PHE A 264 12.96 -21.46 6.84
N GLU A 265 13.02 -22.28 5.79
CA GLU A 265 14.20 -22.35 4.94
C GLU A 265 14.35 -21.04 4.15
N ARG A 266 15.45 -20.32 4.38
CA ARG A 266 15.74 -19.08 3.67
C ARG A 266 16.39 -19.37 2.33
N LEU A 267 15.76 -18.87 1.26
CA LEU A 267 16.26 -18.91 -0.11
C LEU A 267 16.37 -17.48 -0.63
N GLU A 268 17.52 -17.12 -1.19
CA GLU A 268 17.79 -15.76 -1.63
C GLU A 268 17.72 -15.63 -3.15
N LEU A 269 17.04 -14.58 -3.64
CA LEU A 269 17.07 -14.19 -5.04
C LEU A 269 17.97 -12.96 -5.17
N GLN A 270 19.22 -13.15 -5.60
CA GLN A 270 20.24 -12.10 -5.63
C GLN A 270 20.36 -11.44 -7.01
N THR A 271 19.97 -12.15 -8.08
CA THR A 271 20.11 -11.67 -9.45
C THR A 271 18.97 -10.72 -9.79
N SER A 272 19.30 -9.45 -10.04
CA SER A 272 18.31 -8.43 -10.44
C SER A 272 18.31 -8.21 -11.96
N PHE A 273 17.11 -8.19 -12.54
CA PHE A 273 16.88 -7.86 -13.95
C PHE A 273 16.55 -6.37 -14.17
N ARG A 274 16.45 -5.58 -13.09
CA ARG A 274 16.03 -4.18 -13.13
C ARG A 274 17.07 -3.28 -13.79
N TRP A 275 18.35 -3.52 -13.55
CA TRP A 275 19.38 -2.50 -13.77
C TRP A 275 19.85 -2.34 -15.23
N GLN A 276 19.20 -2.98 -16.21
CA GLN A 276 19.47 -2.80 -17.66
C GLN A 276 20.97 -2.77 -18.07
N GLY A 277 21.84 -3.53 -17.39
CA GLY A 277 23.29 -3.53 -17.64
C GLY A 277 24.11 -2.43 -16.95
N SER A 278 23.48 -1.51 -16.19
CA SER A 278 24.16 -0.50 -15.36
C SER A 278 24.89 -1.15 -14.20
N THR A 279 26.22 -1.22 -14.31
CA THR A 279 27.10 -1.74 -13.26
C THR A 279 27.11 -0.85 -12.03
N ASP A 280 27.05 0.46 -12.21
CA ASP A 280 27.09 1.44 -11.12
C ASP A 280 25.85 1.35 -10.23
N GLN A 281 24.67 1.28 -10.84
CA GLN A 281 23.41 1.18 -10.11
C GLN A 281 23.28 -0.18 -9.43
N ALA A 282 23.69 -1.26 -10.09
CA ALA A 282 23.75 -2.58 -9.48
C ALA A 282 24.75 -2.62 -8.31
N SER A 283 25.89 -1.96 -8.43
CA SER A 283 26.88 -1.81 -7.36
C SER A 283 26.29 -1.04 -6.18
N LEU A 284 25.70 0.13 -6.42
CA LEU A 284 25.02 0.93 -5.40
C LEU A 284 24.01 0.10 -4.60
N ALA A 285 23.11 -0.62 -5.28
CA ALA A 285 22.09 -1.44 -4.61
C ALA A 285 22.71 -2.56 -3.74
N ARG A 286 23.79 -3.21 -4.21
CA ARG A 286 24.49 -4.25 -3.44
C ARG A 286 25.19 -3.68 -2.21
N ARG A 287 25.87 -2.55 -2.36
CA ARG A 287 26.57 -1.85 -1.26
C ARG A 287 25.59 -1.41 -0.19
N LEU A 288 24.46 -0.82 -0.60
CA LEU A 288 23.36 -0.47 0.31
C LEU A 288 22.87 -1.68 1.12
N ARG A 289 22.65 -2.83 0.47
CA ARG A 289 22.18 -4.06 1.15
C ARG A 289 23.23 -4.67 2.09
N ARG A 290 24.52 -4.47 1.79
CA ARG A 290 25.65 -4.84 2.64
C ARG A 290 25.94 -3.83 3.75
N ARG A 291 25.14 -2.76 3.85
CA ARG A 291 25.31 -1.65 4.81
C ARG A 291 26.65 -0.94 4.64
N GLU A 292 27.20 -0.96 3.44
CA GLU A 292 28.44 -0.25 3.14
C GLU A 292 28.17 1.25 2.99
N PRO A 293 29.14 2.11 3.37
CA PRO A 293 29.11 3.54 3.07
C PRO A 293 28.92 3.83 1.58
N VAL A 294 27.96 4.67 1.22
CA VAL A 294 27.75 5.12 -0.16
C VAL A 294 27.64 6.65 -0.24
N ALA A 295 28.09 7.19 -1.37
CA ALA A 295 27.86 8.58 -1.73
C ALA A 295 27.10 8.61 -3.05
N LEU A 296 26.08 9.47 -3.13
CA LEU A 296 25.28 9.62 -4.33
C LEU A 296 25.90 10.73 -5.20
N PRO A 297 26.10 10.51 -6.51
CA PRO A 297 26.55 11.57 -7.39
C PRO A 297 25.50 12.68 -7.48
N ALA A 298 25.94 13.93 -7.44
CA ALA A 298 25.07 15.08 -7.67
C ALA A 298 24.54 15.08 -9.12
N GLY A 299 23.32 15.55 -9.31
CA GLY A 299 22.70 15.71 -10.63
C GLY A 299 21.71 16.87 -10.64
N ALA A 300 21.31 17.31 -11.83
CA ALA A 300 20.25 18.30 -11.96
C ALA A 300 18.88 17.62 -12.01
N VAL A 301 17.83 18.31 -11.54
CA VAL A 301 16.45 17.82 -11.59
C VAL A 301 16.02 17.46 -13.02
N ARG A 302 16.46 18.23 -14.01
CA ARG A 302 16.18 17.98 -15.44
C ARG A 302 16.78 16.69 -15.99
N ASP A 303 17.76 16.10 -15.31
CA ASP A 303 18.44 14.89 -15.77
C ASP A 303 17.72 13.60 -15.35
N VAL A 304 16.61 13.71 -14.61
CA VAL A 304 15.88 12.58 -14.03
C VAL A 304 14.42 12.55 -14.48
N GLU A 305 13.81 11.36 -14.44
CA GLU A 305 12.40 11.18 -14.83
C GLU A 305 11.44 11.42 -13.66
N VAL A 306 11.96 11.29 -12.43
CA VAL A 306 11.22 11.45 -11.18
C VAL A 306 12.16 11.92 -10.09
N VAL A 307 11.66 12.70 -9.15
CA VAL A 307 12.33 13.02 -7.89
C VAL A 307 11.61 12.35 -6.73
N LEU A 308 12.36 11.59 -5.95
CA LEU A 308 11.87 10.89 -4.76
C LEU A 308 12.36 11.59 -3.50
N ALA A 309 11.48 11.71 -2.51
CA ALA A 309 11.87 12.12 -1.16
C ALA A 309 11.08 11.34 -0.10
N ARG A 310 11.54 11.38 1.14
CA ARG A 310 10.84 10.73 2.25
C ARG A 310 9.57 11.47 2.64
N ARG A 311 9.58 12.81 2.56
CA ARG A 311 8.48 13.69 2.97
C ARG A 311 8.07 14.62 1.83
N TRP A 312 6.78 14.96 1.78
CA TRP A 312 6.25 15.96 0.85
C TRP A 312 6.94 17.32 1.00
N LYS A 313 7.18 17.75 2.25
CA LYS A 313 7.85 19.01 2.55
C LYS A 313 9.19 19.13 1.81
N THR A 314 9.99 18.07 1.80
CA THR A 314 11.30 18.01 1.14
C THR A 314 11.20 18.19 -0.38
N LEU A 315 10.12 17.73 -1.02
CA LEU A 315 9.87 17.96 -2.45
C LEU A 315 9.39 19.39 -2.72
N TRP A 316 8.50 19.91 -1.86
CA TRP A 316 7.94 21.26 -2.00
C TRP A 316 8.97 22.37 -1.78
N ASP A 317 9.84 22.21 -0.78
CA ASP A 317 10.92 23.14 -0.45
C ASP A 317 12.14 22.96 -1.40
N GLY A 318 12.07 22.03 -2.36
CA GLY A 318 13.09 21.78 -3.38
C GLY A 318 12.99 22.71 -4.60
N SER A 319 13.66 22.31 -5.69
CA SER A 319 13.63 23.05 -6.97
C SER A 319 12.19 23.30 -7.46
N PRO A 320 11.89 24.50 -8.01
CA PRO A 320 10.60 24.80 -8.63
C PRO A 320 10.22 23.85 -9.77
N HIS A 321 11.17 23.18 -10.42
CA HIS A 321 10.86 22.20 -11.47
C HIS A 321 10.32 20.87 -10.92
N ILE A 322 10.34 20.64 -9.61
CA ILE A 322 9.77 19.44 -8.99
C ILE A 322 8.30 19.70 -8.70
N LEU A 323 7.38 18.96 -9.33
CA LEU A 323 5.94 19.03 -9.06
C LEU A 323 5.48 17.80 -8.24
N PRO A 324 5.22 17.94 -6.93
CA PRO A 324 4.76 16.85 -6.09
C PRO A 324 3.28 16.51 -6.30
N LEU A 325 2.87 15.23 -6.18
CA LEU A 325 1.46 14.83 -6.33
C LEU A 325 0.52 15.16 -5.16
N ALA A 326 1.01 15.80 -4.09
CA ALA A 326 0.15 16.16 -2.97
C ALA A 326 0.59 17.45 -2.29
N VAL A 327 -0.39 18.29 -1.94
CA VAL A 327 -0.20 19.41 -1.01
C VAL A 327 -0.60 18.94 0.38
N LYS A 328 0.37 18.78 1.28
CA LYS A 328 0.12 18.60 2.73
C LYS A 328 0.77 19.76 3.47
N GLN A 329 -0.01 20.75 3.87
CA GLN A 329 0.46 21.97 4.53
C GLN A 329 -0.40 22.27 5.77
N PRO A 330 0.17 22.86 6.83
CA PRO A 330 -0.57 23.22 8.04
C PRO A 330 -1.46 24.46 7.82
N SER A 331 -2.38 24.39 6.86
CA SER A 331 -3.33 25.45 6.49
C SER A 331 -4.78 25.11 6.84
N GLY A 332 -5.11 23.84 7.12
CA GLY A 332 -6.47 23.38 7.46
C GLY A 332 -7.09 22.50 6.36
N PRO A 333 -8.07 21.64 6.69
CA PRO A 333 -8.60 20.62 5.77
C PRO A 333 -9.29 21.22 4.53
N PHE A 334 -10.00 22.34 4.70
CA PHE A 334 -10.62 23.06 3.58
C PHE A 334 -9.56 23.60 2.61
N GLN A 335 -8.56 24.32 3.15
CA GLN A 335 -7.49 24.89 2.34
C GLN A 335 -6.69 23.81 1.60
N GLU A 336 -6.37 22.71 2.28
CA GLU A 336 -5.70 21.55 1.67
C GLU A 336 -6.55 20.94 0.56
N ALA A 337 -7.87 20.81 0.75
CA ALA A 337 -8.77 20.27 -0.27
C ALA A 337 -8.81 21.14 -1.53
N VAL A 338 -9.03 22.46 -1.40
CA VAL A 338 -9.05 23.38 -2.55
C VAL A 338 -7.68 23.44 -3.24
N CYS A 339 -6.58 23.49 -2.49
CA CYS A 339 -5.23 23.43 -3.07
C CYS A 339 -4.96 22.10 -3.78
N THR A 340 -5.57 21.00 -3.32
CA THR A 340 -5.49 19.70 -3.98
C THR A 340 -6.25 19.69 -5.31
N LEU A 341 -7.37 20.42 -5.42
CA LEU A 341 -8.07 20.59 -6.70
C LEU A 341 -7.22 21.40 -7.70
N LEU A 342 -6.59 22.49 -7.27
CA LEU A 342 -5.65 23.24 -8.13
C LEU A 342 -4.47 22.38 -8.57
N LEU A 343 -3.88 21.64 -7.62
CA LEU A 343 -2.78 20.72 -7.92
C LEU A 343 -3.22 19.64 -8.92
N ASN A 344 -4.47 19.17 -8.82
CA ASN A 344 -4.99 18.17 -9.75
C ASN A 344 -4.94 18.67 -11.19
N GLU A 345 -5.40 19.89 -11.47
CA GLU A 345 -5.36 20.43 -12.84
C GLU A 345 -3.92 20.57 -13.34
N LEU A 346 -2.99 20.99 -12.48
CA LEU A 346 -1.59 21.11 -12.84
C LEU A 346 -0.91 19.75 -13.07
N THR A 347 -1.19 18.75 -12.24
CA THR A 347 -0.63 17.40 -12.36
C THR A 347 -1.24 16.61 -13.52
N GLN A 348 -2.54 16.80 -13.78
CA GLN A 348 -3.24 16.21 -14.91
C GLN A 348 -2.72 16.77 -16.24
N SER A 349 -2.55 18.09 -16.35
CA SER A 349 -1.99 18.72 -17.55
C SER A 349 -0.50 18.40 -17.77
N SER A 350 0.29 18.32 -16.70
CA SER A 350 1.73 18.07 -16.81
C SER A 350 2.09 16.59 -17.03
N PHE A 351 1.35 15.67 -16.41
CA PHE A 351 1.73 14.25 -16.34
C PHE A 351 0.60 13.27 -16.71
N GLY A 352 -0.63 13.74 -16.91
CA GLY A 352 -1.80 12.86 -17.07
C GLY A 352 -2.12 12.03 -15.83
N LEU A 353 -1.71 12.50 -14.64
CA LEU A 353 -1.90 11.82 -13.37
C LEU A 353 -2.75 12.68 -12.42
N PRO A 354 -3.71 12.09 -11.70
CA PRO A 354 -4.46 12.81 -10.69
C PRO A 354 -3.60 13.10 -9.45
N ALA A 355 -3.96 14.15 -8.72
CA ALA A 355 -3.39 14.41 -7.40
C ALA A 355 -3.70 13.27 -6.42
N ALA A 356 -2.77 12.95 -5.52
CA ALA A 356 -2.81 11.74 -4.69
C ALA A 356 -3.98 11.68 -3.69
N PHE A 357 -4.53 12.84 -3.29
CA PHE A 357 -5.62 12.95 -2.32
C PHE A 357 -6.88 13.59 -2.91
N LEU A 358 -7.08 13.48 -4.23
CA LEU A 358 -8.23 14.09 -4.92
C LEU A 358 -9.57 13.62 -4.35
N SER A 359 -9.71 12.32 -4.08
CA SER A 359 -10.95 11.75 -3.54
C SER A 359 -11.28 12.31 -2.15
N ASP A 360 -10.27 12.42 -1.28
CA ASP A 360 -10.41 12.97 0.07
C ASP A 360 -10.75 14.46 0.00
N ALA A 361 -10.13 15.20 -0.92
CA ALA A 361 -10.42 16.60 -1.16
C ALA A 361 -11.87 16.82 -1.64
N ARG A 362 -12.34 16.01 -2.59
CA ARG A 362 -13.73 16.04 -3.06
C ARG A 362 -14.72 15.74 -1.94
N SER A 363 -14.46 14.70 -1.16
CA SER A 363 -15.31 14.37 0.00
C SER A 363 -15.33 15.50 1.04
N THR A 364 -14.18 16.12 1.31
CA THR A 364 -14.07 17.26 2.24
C THR A 364 -14.90 18.46 1.78
N LEU A 365 -15.00 18.68 0.46
CA LEU A 365 -15.74 19.79 -0.15
C LEU A 365 -17.20 19.42 -0.50
N GLY A 366 -17.67 18.22 -0.16
CA GLY A 366 -19.02 17.76 -0.51
C GLY A 366 -19.26 17.58 -2.02
N ILE A 367 -18.20 17.32 -2.80
CA ILE A 367 -18.26 17.12 -4.26
C ILE A 367 -18.48 15.64 -4.57
N GLU A 368 -19.72 15.18 -4.40
CA GLU A 368 -20.12 13.79 -4.66
C GLU A 368 -20.28 13.52 -6.16
N GLU A 369 -20.93 14.44 -6.87
CA GLU A 369 -21.20 14.30 -8.31
C GLU A 369 -20.01 14.68 -9.18
N ALA A 370 -19.75 13.89 -10.23
CA ALA A 370 -18.69 14.19 -11.21
C ALA A 370 -18.96 15.51 -11.97
N GLU A 371 -20.22 15.80 -12.29
CA GLU A 371 -20.63 17.03 -12.98
C GLU A 371 -20.29 18.29 -12.19
N THR A 372 -20.39 18.23 -10.86
CA THR A 372 -20.02 19.36 -9.99
C THR A 372 -18.53 19.67 -10.06
N PHE A 373 -17.67 18.63 -10.15
CA PHE A 373 -16.24 18.84 -10.34
C PHE A 373 -15.92 19.42 -11.72
N GLU A 374 -16.58 18.94 -12.79
CA GLU A 374 -16.39 19.48 -14.14
C GLU A 374 -16.82 20.95 -14.26
N ARG A 375 -17.88 21.36 -13.55
CA ARG A 375 -18.30 22.78 -13.48
C ARG A 375 -17.31 23.68 -12.76
N LEU A 376 -16.46 23.15 -11.89
CA LEU A 376 -15.41 23.89 -11.18
C LEU A 376 -14.12 24.03 -11.98
N ARG A 377 -13.89 23.16 -12.97
CA ARG A 377 -12.66 23.11 -13.76
C ARG A 377 -12.29 24.47 -14.40
N PRO A 378 -13.21 25.24 -15.02
CA PRO A 378 -12.87 26.54 -15.58
C PRO A 378 -12.40 27.56 -14.54
N ASP A 379 -12.95 27.53 -13.32
CA ASP A 379 -12.52 28.43 -12.24
C ASP A 379 -11.14 28.04 -11.71
N LEU A 380 -10.85 26.73 -11.63
CA LEU A 380 -9.53 26.22 -11.25
C LEU A 380 -8.46 26.61 -12.27
N GLU A 381 -8.75 26.47 -13.56
CA GLU A 381 -7.87 26.89 -14.65
C GLU A 381 -7.63 28.40 -14.63
N THR A 382 -8.69 29.20 -14.42
CA THR A 382 -8.58 30.66 -14.27
C THR A 382 -7.71 31.02 -13.08
N ALA A 383 -7.89 30.35 -11.94
CA ALA A 383 -7.06 30.58 -10.76
C ALA A 383 -5.59 30.25 -11.01
N LEU A 384 -5.27 29.16 -11.72
CA LEU A 384 -3.90 28.82 -12.11
C LEU A 384 -3.30 29.87 -13.06
N GLN A 385 -4.06 30.36 -14.04
CA GLN A 385 -3.62 31.43 -14.93
C GLN A 385 -3.30 32.72 -14.15
N ARG A 386 -4.16 33.11 -13.21
CA ARG A 386 -3.92 34.27 -12.33
C ARG A 386 -2.71 34.06 -11.42
N LEU A 387 -2.49 32.84 -10.91
CA LEU A 387 -1.28 32.53 -10.15
C LEU A 387 -0.01 32.69 -10.99
N ALA A 388 -0.04 32.28 -12.27
CA ALA A 388 1.05 32.42 -13.21
C ALA A 388 1.34 33.89 -13.58
N SER A 389 0.31 34.71 -13.70
CA SER A 389 0.42 36.16 -13.96
C SER A 389 0.90 37.01 -12.77
N GLN A 390 1.26 36.37 -11.64
CA GLN A 390 1.72 37.01 -10.40
C GLN A 390 0.71 37.95 -9.73
N ASP A 391 -0.60 37.71 -9.89
CA ASP A 391 -1.68 38.42 -9.17
C ASP A 391 -1.51 38.36 -7.64
N ASP A 392 -2.26 39.15 -6.87
CA ASP A 392 -2.26 39.00 -5.40
C ASP A 392 -2.80 37.61 -4.98
N LEU A 393 -2.05 36.91 -4.11
CA LEU A 393 -2.42 35.56 -3.66
C LEU A 393 -3.73 35.56 -2.87
N GLY A 394 -4.03 36.65 -2.16
CA GLY A 394 -5.28 36.81 -1.43
C GLY A 394 -6.47 36.95 -2.37
N GLU A 395 -6.36 37.81 -3.39
CA GLU A 395 -7.41 38.01 -4.39
C GLU A 395 -7.72 36.74 -5.19
N VAL A 396 -6.69 36.01 -5.62
CA VAL A 396 -6.86 34.72 -6.31
C VAL A 396 -7.58 33.71 -5.42
N TRP A 397 -7.18 33.64 -4.15
CA TRP A 397 -7.80 32.74 -3.18
C TRP A 397 -9.25 33.08 -2.90
N THR A 398 -9.57 34.36 -2.72
CA THR A 398 -10.95 34.82 -2.46
C THR A 398 -11.87 34.45 -3.61
N ALA A 399 -11.49 34.79 -4.85
CA ALA A 399 -12.29 34.47 -6.04
C ALA A 399 -12.49 32.96 -6.23
N LEU A 400 -11.44 32.16 -5.99
CA LEU A 400 -11.55 30.71 -6.05
C LEU A 400 -12.46 30.15 -4.95
N THR A 401 -12.33 30.66 -3.72
CA THR A 401 -13.16 30.24 -2.59
C THR A 401 -14.63 30.56 -2.85
N GLU A 402 -14.95 31.75 -3.35
CA GLU A 402 -16.32 32.13 -3.73
C GLU A 402 -16.89 31.19 -4.80
N SER A 403 -16.07 30.83 -5.79
CA SER A 403 -16.48 29.88 -6.85
C SER A 403 -16.75 28.48 -6.31
N VAL A 404 -15.91 27.99 -5.39
CA VAL A 404 -16.10 26.70 -4.71
C VAL A 404 -17.38 26.74 -3.88
N VAL A 405 -17.60 27.77 -3.07
CA VAL A 405 -18.80 27.92 -2.23
C VAL A 405 -20.06 28.06 -3.08
N ALA A 406 -20.01 28.75 -4.22
CA ALA A 406 -21.17 28.91 -5.09
C ALA A 406 -21.58 27.61 -5.80
N LYS A 407 -20.63 26.71 -6.06
CA LYS A 407 -20.85 25.47 -6.82
C LYS A 407 -20.90 24.21 -5.95
N THR A 408 -20.58 24.32 -4.66
CA THR A 408 -20.63 23.23 -3.68
C THR A 408 -21.57 23.61 -2.53
N HIS A 409 -22.05 22.62 -1.78
CA HIS A 409 -22.87 22.87 -0.57
C HIS A 409 -22.03 23.20 0.67
N PHE A 410 -20.75 23.56 0.50
CA PHE A 410 -19.81 23.75 1.59
C PHE A 410 -19.79 25.21 2.05
N GLU A 411 -20.01 25.45 3.35
CA GLU A 411 -19.88 26.78 3.98
C GLU A 411 -18.59 26.87 4.82
N PRO A 412 -17.57 27.65 4.40
CA PRO A 412 -16.33 27.78 5.14
C PRO A 412 -16.46 28.70 6.35
N SER A 413 -15.90 28.29 7.49
CA SER A 413 -15.75 29.13 8.67
C SER A 413 -14.78 30.29 8.43
N GLU A 414 -14.82 31.33 9.28
CA GLU A 414 -13.90 32.50 9.19
C GLU A 414 -12.41 32.11 9.19
N SER A 415 -12.05 31.07 9.93
CA SER A 415 -10.68 30.52 9.92
C SER A 415 -10.29 29.86 8.60
N GLN A 416 -11.26 29.30 7.86
CA GLN A 416 -11.07 28.62 6.58
C GLN A 416 -10.94 29.60 5.40
N LYS A 417 -11.43 30.84 5.57
CA LYS A 417 -11.26 31.93 4.58
C LYS A 417 -9.83 32.47 4.50
N ARG A 418 -8.96 32.13 5.47
CA ARG A 418 -7.55 32.57 5.47
C ARG A 418 -6.79 31.99 4.27
N THR A 419 -6.13 32.87 3.51
CA THR A 419 -5.32 32.53 2.34
C THR A 419 -4.14 31.60 2.70
N PRO A 420 -4.03 30.41 2.07
CA PRO A 420 -2.90 29.51 2.25
C PRO A 420 -1.69 29.99 1.42
N ARG A 421 -1.11 31.14 1.79
CA ARG A 421 -0.05 31.82 1.02
C ARG A 421 1.14 30.92 0.67
N LYS A 422 1.59 30.05 1.58
CA LYS A 422 2.71 29.13 1.31
C LYS A 422 2.35 28.09 0.23
N ALA A 423 1.14 27.55 0.23
CA ALA A 423 0.72 26.57 -0.77
C ALA A 423 0.56 27.21 -2.15
N LEU A 424 -0.12 28.36 -2.22
CA LEU A 424 -0.32 29.09 -3.47
C LEU A 424 1.00 29.65 -4.02
N GLY A 425 1.88 30.18 -3.17
CA GLY A 425 3.21 30.62 -3.57
C GLY A 425 4.05 29.47 -4.13
N ASN A 426 3.99 28.28 -3.53
CA ASN A 426 4.67 27.11 -4.07
C ASN A 426 4.13 26.67 -5.43
N LEU A 427 2.81 26.77 -5.66
CA LEU A 427 2.20 26.50 -6.96
C LEU A 427 2.62 27.55 -7.99
N ARG A 428 2.60 28.84 -7.62
CA ARG A 428 3.07 29.95 -8.47
C ARG A 428 4.49 29.72 -8.97
N LEU A 429 5.44 29.39 -8.08
CA LEU A 429 6.83 29.15 -8.47
C LEU A 429 6.98 28.06 -9.54
N ARG A 430 6.05 27.10 -9.61
CA ARG A 430 6.02 26.02 -10.61
C ARG A 430 5.34 26.42 -11.92
N LEU A 431 4.58 27.51 -11.92
CA LEU A 431 3.89 28.06 -13.08
C LEU A 431 4.69 29.16 -13.77
N GLU A 432 5.54 29.88 -13.03
CA GLU A 432 6.36 30.99 -13.54
C GLU A 432 7.32 30.56 -14.66
N ASP A 433 7.80 29.32 -14.61
CA ASP A 433 8.70 28.75 -15.61
C ASP A 433 7.98 27.70 -16.48
N ALA A 434 6.86 28.09 -17.08
CA ALA A 434 6.05 27.22 -17.94
C ALA A 434 6.78 26.73 -19.21
N GLN A 435 7.96 27.28 -19.52
CA GLN A 435 8.79 26.84 -20.65
C GLN A 435 9.71 25.67 -20.28
N GLU A 436 10.06 25.51 -19.00
CA GLU A 436 10.87 24.40 -18.52
C GLU A 436 10.02 23.20 -18.07
N ARG A 437 10.48 21.99 -18.45
CA ARG A 437 9.75 20.75 -18.19
C ARG A 437 9.72 20.41 -16.69
N LEU A 438 8.53 20.38 -16.11
CA LEU A 438 8.31 19.87 -14.75
C LEU A 438 8.68 18.37 -14.64
N VAL A 439 9.23 18.01 -13.49
CA VAL A 439 9.59 16.64 -13.12
C VAL A 439 8.71 16.17 -11.96
N LEU A 440 8.19 14.97 -12.09
CA LEU A 440 7.27 14.38 -11.11
C LEU A 440 7.96 14.17 -9.76
N GLY A 441 7.35 14.69 -8.68
CA GLY A 441 7.78 14.47 -7.30
C GLY A 441 6.92 13.43 -6.58
N LEU A 442 7.53 12.37 -6.06
CA LEU A 442 6.85 11.30 -5.31
C LEU A 442 7.49 11.03 -3.96
N THR A 443 6.67 10.60 -2.99
CA THR A 443 7.22 10.04 -1.76
C THR A 443 7.82 8.64 -2.01
N CYS A 444 8.79 8.25 -1.20
CA CYS A 444 9.40 6.90 -1.24
C CYS A 444 8.34 5.79 -1.14
N HIS A 445 7.27 6.01 -0.37
CA HIS A 445 6.13 5.10 -0.23
C HIS A 445 5.37 4.89 -1.54
N GLN A 446 5.11 5.97 -2.29
CA GLN A 446 4.43 5.90 -3.59
C GLN A 446 5.32 5.32 -4.70
N ALA A 447 6.64 5.41 -4.52
CA ALA A 447 7.60 4.85 -5.45
C ALA A 447 7.76 3.32 -5.28
N LYS A 448 7.33 2.73 -4.15
CA LYS A 448 7.37 1.27 -3.94
C LYS A 448 6.58 0.58 -5.06
N GLY A 449 7.21 -0.42 -5.69
CA GLY A 449 6.63 -1.14 -6.84
C GLY A 449 6.75 -0.45 -8.21
N ARG A 450 7.29 0.78 -8.27
CA ARG A 450 7.51 1.52 -9.54
C ARG A 450 8.99 1.63 -9.87
N GLU A 451 9.32 1.89 -11.14
CA GLU A 451 10.70 1.95 -11.64
C GLU A 451 10.84 2.99 -12.76
N TRP A 452 11.98 3.66 -12.82
CA TRP A 452 12.31 4.70 -13.82
C TRP A 452 13.71 4.50 -14.35
N ALA A 453 14.07 5.06 -15.51
CA ALA A 453 15.45 4.96 -15.99
C ALA A 453 16.41 5.72 -15.06
N ARG A 454 16.11 6.99 -14.77
CA ARG A 454 16.91 7.87 -13.91
C ARG A 454 16.05 8.45 -12.80
N VAL A 455 16.52 8.35 -11.57
CA VAL A 455 15.79 8.80 -10.37
C VAL A 455 16.63 9.82 -9.62
N GLY A 456 16.06 11.01 -9.40
CA GLY A 456 16.60 11.97 -8.45
C GLY A 456 16.12 11.60 -7.05
N VAL A 457 16.99 11.68 -6.06
CA VAL A 457 16.65 11.52 -4.66
C VAL A 457 16.99 12.81 -3.94
N ARG A 458 15.97 13.45 -3.39
CA ARG A 458 16.13 14.65 -2.58
C ARG A 458 16.44 14.22 -1.14
N LEU A 459 17.71 14.37 -0.75
CA LEU A 459 18.22 13.98 0.56
C LEU A 459 17.92 15.08 1.60
N GLU A 460 17.49 14.68 2.79
CA GLU A 460 17.49 15.51 3.99
C GLU A 460 18.93 15.64 4.54
N GLU A 461 19.21 16.65 5.36
CA GLU A 461 20.56 16.88 5.92
C GLU A 461 21.13 15.64 6.64
N SER A 462 20.26 14.90 7.33
CA SER A 462 20.62 13.67 8.04
C SER A 462 20.85 12.48 7.10
N ASP A 463 20.22 12.44 5.92
CA ASP A 463 20.30 11.29 5.01
C ASP A 463 21.72 11.12 4.45
N ALA A 464 22.43 12.23 4.16
CA ALA A 464 23.80 12.17 3.65
C ALA A 464 24.83 11.67 4.68
N ALA A 465 24.59 11.89 5.97
CA ALA A 465 25.41 11.32 7.05
C ALA A 465 25.16 9.82 7.16
N VAL A 466 23.89 9.43 7.21
CA VAL A 466 23.46 8.03 7.25
C VAL A 466 24.02 7.21 6.09
N LEU A 467 24.00 7.74 4.86
CA LEU A 467 24.56 7.03 3.70
C LEU A 467 26.07 6.80 3.83
N ARG A 468 26.81 7.70 4.48
CA ARG A 468 28.25 7.55 4.73
C ARG A 468 28.57 6.56 5.85
N GLU A 469 27.64 6.32 6.76
CA GLU A 469 27.80 5.33 7.84
C GLU A 469 27.35 3.93 7.41
N GLY A 470 26.36 3.87 6.52
CA GLY A 470 25.72 2.63 6.06
C GLY A 470 24.29 2.50 6.58
N LEU A 471 23.39 1.98 5.75
CA LEU A 471 21.98 1.87 6.11
C LEU A 471 21.72 0.73 7.12
N ASP A 472 20.97 1.06 8.17
CA ASP A 472 20.39 0.07 9.09
C ASP A 472 19.00 -0.42 8.62
N PRO A 473 18.82 -1.70 8.27
CA PRO A 473 17.52 -2.23 7.86
C PRO A 473 16.48 -2.34 8.99
N THR A 474 16.84 -2.10 10.25
CA THR A 474 15.86 -2.01 11.35
C THR A 474 15.15 -0.66 11.39
N ASP A 475 15.78 0.39 10.89
CA ASP A 475 15.21 1.73 10.78
C ASP A 475 14.37 1.89 9.49
N GLU A 476 13.13 2.32 9.64
CA GLU A 476 12.23 2.60 8.52
C GLU A 476 12.69 3.77 7.65
N ALA A 477 13.33 4.78 8.26
CA ALA A 477 13.96 5.90 7.57
C ALA A 477 14.95 5.41 6.52
N HIS A 478 15.83 4.51 6.94
CA HIS A 478 16.88 3.92 6.12
C HIS A 478 16.30 3.00 5.05
N ARG A 479 15.29 2.18 5.39
CA ARG A 479 14.55 1.40 4.38
C ARG A 479 13.89 2.30 3.33
N SER A 480 13.37 3.46 3.73
CA SER A 480 12.77 4.44 2.82
C SER A 480 13.81 4.97 1.81
N LEU A 481 15.00 5.32 2.29
CA LEU A 481 16.13 5.69 1.44
C LEU A 481 16.55 4.55 0.52
N TYR A 482 16.68 3.33 1.05
CA TYR A 482 16.98 2.15 0.24
C TYR A 482 15.97 1.97 -0.90
N VAL A 483 14.67 2.12 -0.63
CA VAL A 483 13.64 2.04 -1.66
C VAL A 483 13.87 3.10 -2.72
N ALA A 484 14.06 4.36 -2.35
CA ALA A 484 14.30 5.47 -3.29
C ALA A 484 15.51 5.22 -4.19
N LEU A 485 16.63 4.84 -3.58
CA LEU A 485 17.92 4.60 -4.25
C LEU A 485 17.94 3.35 -5.12
N THR A 486 16.93 2.48 -4.98
CA THR A 486 16.80 1.25 -5.77
C THR A 486 15.72 1.34 -6.85
N ARG A 487 15.08 2.50 -7.08
CA ARG A 487 14.05 2.62 -8.13
C ARG A 487 14.60 2.92 -9.54
N ALA A 488 15.84 3.40 -9.65
CA ALA A 488 16.44 3.71 -10.94
C ALA A 488 16.96 2.47 -11.65
N ARG A 489 16.58 2.24 -12.91
CA ARG A 489 17.14 1.17 -13.75
C ARG A 489 18.57 1.50 -14.20
N VAL A 490 18.86 2.77 -14.44
CA VAL A 490 20.17 3.21 -14.95
C VAL A 490 20.99 3.91 -13.87
N ARG A 491 20.44 4.92 -13.20
CA ARG A 491 21.20 5.72 -12.21
C ARG A 491 20.32 6.49 -11.22
N SER A 492 20.71 6.46 -9.95
CA SER A 492 20.20 7.35 -8.90
C SER A 492 21.15 8.54 -8.69
N LEU A 493 20.58 9.76 -8.61
CA LEU A 493 21.31 11.02 -8.44
C LEU A 493 20.80 11.78 -7.21
N ALA A 494 21.68 12.53 -6.55
CA ALA A 494 21.29 13.49 -5.50
C ALA A 494 20.88 14.79 -6.19
N VAL A 495 19.65 15.26 -5.96
CA VAL A 495 19.07 16.44 -6.61
C VAL A 495 18.62 17.51 -5.63
#